data_AF-A0A818T0E8-F1
#
_entry.id   AF-A0A818T0E8-F1
#
_cell.length_a   1.000
_cell.length_b   1.000
_cell.length_c   1.000
_cell.angle_alpha   90.00
_cell.angle_beta   90.00
_cell.angle_gamma   90.00
#
_symmetry.space_group_name_H-M   'P 1'
#
loop_
_entity.id
_entity.type
_entity.pdbx_description
1 polymer ?
#
loop_
_entity_poly.entity_id
_entity_poly.type
_entity_poly.pdbx_seq_one_letter_code
_entity_poly.pdbx_strand_id
1 'polypeptide(L)'
;MSAVYIYRRSVSHGQQTIHERSLIHRVVSVALLHGSAYVQMTGEAKYMNDLPLLSNTLYAEFLLSTEPHARITNIDTETAPPLSGFVSFINHTDVPSSNMTGILVHDEEVFASCVVPYVGAIIDLVICDSEQTANIAAHLIQIDYEF
;
A
#
# COMPACT_ATOMS: atom_id res chain seq x y z
N MET A 1 -39.80 -5.48 -23.51
CA MET A 1 -39.89 -4.13 -22.94
C MET A 1 -39.10 -4.03 -21.62
N SER A 2 -37.78 -4.27 -21.60
CA SER A 2 -36.95 -4.14 -20.38
C SER A 2 -36.03 -2.92 -20.37
N ALA A 3 -35.77 -2.29 -21.53
CA ALA A 3 -34.79 -1.22 -21.68
C ALA A 3 -35.13 0.11 -20.97
N VAL A 4 -36.38 0.29 -20.52
CA VAL A 4 -36.85 1.51 -19.82
C VAL A 4 -36.92 1.31 -18.30
N TYR A 5 -36.74 0.08 -17.81
CA TYR A 5 -36.82 -0.20 -16.38
C TYR A 5 -35.47 0.00 -15.70
N ILE A 6 -35.45 0.81 -14.65
CA ILE A 6 -34.30 0.93 -13.75
C ILE A 6 -34.05 -0.44 -13.11
N TYR A 7 -32.84 -0.98 -13.32
CA TYR A 7 -32.44 -2.24 -12.70
C TYR A 7 -32.46 -2.09 -11.17
N ARG A 8 -33.25 -2.92 -10.51
CA ARG A 8 -33.21 -3.11 -9.05
C ARG A 8 -32.73 -4.52 -8.75
N ARG A 9 -31.56 -4.64 -8.12
CA ARG A 9 -31.06 -5.91 -7.63
C ARG A 9 -31.92 -6.38 -6.44
N SER A 10 -32.34 -7.64 -6.45
CA SER A 10 -32.99 -8.28 -5.31
C SER A 10 -32.02 -8.43 -4.13
N VAL A 11 -32.56 -8.59 -2.92
CA VAL A 11 -31.75 -8.91 -1.73
C VAL A 11 -30.96 -10.20 -1.99
N SER A 12 -29.69 -10.23 -1.58
CA SER A 12 -28.85 -11.41 -1.68
C SER A 12 -29.32 -12.49 -0.72
N HIS A 13 -29.40 -13.75 -1.18
CA HIS A 13 -29.73 -14.92 -0.36
C HIS A 13 -28.71 -16.02 -0.66
N GLY A 14 -28.46 -16.92 0.30
CA GLY A 14 -27.57 -18.06 0.15
C GLY A 14 -28.04 -19.25 0.97
N GLN A 15 -27.69 -20.46 0.54
CA GLN A 15 -27.99 -21.71 1.24
C GLN A 15 -26.69 -22.49 1.42
N GLN A 16 -26.45 -23.01 2.62
CA GLN A 16 -25.31 -23.87 2.93
C GLN A 16 -25.81 -25.22 3.41
N THR A 17 -25.13 -26.29 2.99
CA THR A 17 -25.37 -27.66 3.46
C THR A 17 -24.07 -28.18 4.03
N ILE A 18 -24.06 -28.44 5.34
CA ILE A 18 -22.87 -28.84 6.08
C ILE A 18 -23.11 -30.26 6.62
N HIS A 19 -22.17 -31.15 6.36
CA HIS A 19 -22.18 -32.49 6.94
C HIS A 19 -21.55 -32.46 8.33
N GLU A 20 -22.37 -32.44 9.37
CA GLU A 20 -21.89 -32.47 10.76
C GLU A 20 -21.52 -33.89 11.20
N ARG A 21 -20.37 -34.01 11.88
CA ARG A 21 -19.95 -35.25 12.54
C ARG A 21 -19.67 -34.94 14.00
N SER A 22 -20.70 -35.01 14.83
CA SER A 22 -20.60 -34.70 16.26
C SER A 22 -19.93 -35.84 17.02
N LEU A 23 -18.72 -35.59 17.51
CA LEU A 23 -18.10 -36.36 18.58
C LEU A 23 -17.78 -35.38 19.71
N ILE A 24 -18.39 -35.60 20.87
CA ILE A 24 -18.11 -34.90 22.13
C ILE A 24 -16.58 -34.82 22.32
N HIS A 25 -16.04 -33.60 22.40
CA HIS A 25 -14.61 -33.25 22.53
C HIS A 25 -13.73 -33.21 21.26
N ARG A 26 -14.27 -33.21 20.03
CA ARG A 26 -13.48 -32.93 18.81
C ARG A 26 -13.96 -31.69 18.07
N VAL A 27 -13.05 -30.77 17.77
CA VAL A 27 -13.30 -29.53 16.99
C VAL A 27 -13.04 -29.69 15.50
N VAL A 28 -12.38 -30.78 15.09
CA VAL A 28 -12.12 -31.10 13.69
C VAL A 28 -13.45 -31.39 12.99
N SER A 29 -13.68 -30.78 11.83
CA SER A 29 -14.91 -30.90 11.03
C SER A 29 -16.15 -30.24 11.63
N VAL A 30 -15.98 -29.34 12.61
CA VAL A 30 -17.05 -28.48 13.14
C VAL A 30 -16.91 -27.07 12.55
N ALA A 31 -18.03 -26.47 12.15
CA ALA A 31 -18.07 -25.08 11.70
C ALA A 31 -17.98 -24.12 12.89
N LEU A 32 -16.76 -23.91 13.39
CA LEU A 32 -16.50 -22.96 14.46
C LEU A 32 -16.44 -21.53 13.92
N LEU A 33 -16.88 -20.59 14.76
CA LEU A 33 -16.69 -19.17 14.50
C LEU A 33 -15.19 -18.85 14.43
N HIS A 34 -14.82 -17.91 13.55
CA HIS A 34 -13.46 -17.38 13.51
C HIS A 34 -13.07 -16.84 14.89
N GLY A 35 -11.89 -17.21 15.40
CA GLY A 35 -11.50 -16.91 16.79
C GLY A 35 -11.48 -15.41 17.13
N SER A 36 -11.24 -14.56 16.13
CA SER A 36 -11.24 -13.10 16.28
C SER A 36 -12.54 -12.42 15.85
N ALA A 37 -13.59 -13.16 15.51
CA ALA A 37 -14.81 -12.58 14.93
C ALA A 37 -15.43 -11.49 15.82
N TYR A 38 -15.51 -11.71 17.13
CA TYR A 38 -16.08 -10.73 18.04
C TYR A 38 -15.29 -9.42 18.06
N VAL A 39 -13.96 -9.51 18.24
CA VAL A 39 -13.10 -8.32 18.29
C VAL A 39 -13.02 -7.60 16.95
N GLN A 40 -13.19 -8.30 15.82
CA GLN A 40 -13.31 -7.69 14.51
C GLN A 40 -14.61 -6.89 14.37
N MET A 41 -15.73 -7.44 14.87
CA MET A 41 -17.04 -6.79 14.79
C MET A 41 -17.19 -5.60 15.74
N THR A 42 -16.42 -5.56 16.84
CA THR A 42 -16.41 -4.45 17.80
C THR A 42 -15.39 -3.36 17.46
N GLY A 43 -14.47 -3.62 16.51
CA GLY A 43 -13.35 -2.72 16.21
C GLY A 43 -12.19 -2.80 17.21
N GLU A 44 -12.16 -3.82 18.08
CA GLU A 44 -11.10 -4.04 19.06
C GLU A 44 -9.91 -4.83 18.50
N ALA A 45 -10.09 -5.49 17.35
CA ALA A 45 -9.01 -6.13 16.63
C ALA A 45 -8.00 -5.07 16.17
N LYS A 46 -6.75 -5.17 16.65
CA LYS A 46 -5.68 -4.24 16.29
C LYS A 46 -5.00 -4.66 15.00
N TYR A 47 -4.99 -3.76 14.02
CA TYR A 47 -4.17 -3.81 12.82
C TYR A 47 -2.99 -2.85 12.95
N MET A 48 -2.10 -2.83 11.94
CA MET A 48 -0.84 -2.08 12.01
C MET A 48 -1.05 -0.59 12.31
N ASN A 49 -2.04 0.03 11.66
CA ASN A 49 -2.32 1.46 11.83
C ASN A 49 -3.12 1.80 13.10
N ASP A 50 -3.57 0.79 13.86
CA ASP A 50 -4.26 1.00 15.16
C ASP A 50 -3.26 1.01 16.33
N LEU A 51 -1.99 0.71 16.06
CA LEU A 51 -0.95 0.74 17.07
C LEU A 51 -0.62 2.19 17.44
N PRO A 52 -0.42 2.49 18.75
CA PRO A 52 -0.07 3.83 19.16
C PRO A 52 1.29 4.21 18.59
N LEU A 53 1.36 5.43 18.05
CA LEU A 53 2.60 5.98 17.51
C LEU A 53 3.60 6.24 18.64
N LEU A 54 4.87 5.96 18.35
CA LEU A 54 5.98 6.33 19.24
C LEU A 54 6.27 7.82 19.09
N SER A 55 6.86 8.42 20.12
CA SER A 55 7.37 9.79 20.02
C SER A 55 8.38 9.90 18.90
N ASN A 56 8.30 10.98 18.11
CA ASN A 56 9.16 11.23 16.94
C ASN A 56 8.98 10.22 15.80
N THR A 57 7.82 9.55 15.70
CA THR A 57 7.48 8.77 14.50
C THR A 57 7.39 9.70 13.29
N LEU A 58 8.04 9.31 12.20
CA LEU A 58 7.97 9.98 10.91
C LEU A 58 7.03 9.22 9.97
N TYR A 59 6.57 9.92 8.94
CA TYR A 59 5.70 9.40 7.91
C TYR A 59 6.43 9.43 6.58
N ALA A 60 6.13 8.43 5.75
CA ALA A 60 6.79 8.22 4.50
C ALA A 60 5.75 8.08 3.38
N GLU A 61 5.94 8.80 2.28
CA GLU A 61 5.12 8.68 1.08
C GLU A 61 6.00 8.32 -0.12
N PHE A 62 5.56 7.36 -0.93
CA PHE A 62 6.28 6.99 -2.14
C PHE A 62 6.15 8.04 -3.23
N LEU A 63 7.27 8.36 -3.86
CA LEU A 63 7.30 9.02 -5.16
C LEU A 63 7.24 7.93 -6.24
N LEU A 64 6.15 7.91 -7.00
CA LEU A 64 5.84 6.84 -7.94
C LEU A 64 5.94 7.33 -9.39
N SER A 65 6.33 6.43 -10.30
CA SER A 65 6.35 6.74 -11.72
C SER A 65 4.94 6.91 -12.29
N THR A 66 4.78 7.92 -13.14
CA THR A 66 3.58 8.14 -13.96
C THR A 66 3.67 7.48 -15.34
N GLU A 67 4.85 6.99 -15.71
CA GLU A 67 5.14 6.50 -17.05
C GLU A 67 5.28 4.97 -17.10
N PRO A 68 4.80 4.31 -18.17
CA PRO A 68 4.82 2.86 -18.27
C PRO A 68 6.21 2.29 -18.56
N HIS A 69 7.09 3.05 -19.21
CA HIS A 69 8.48 2.67 -19.41
C HIS A 69 9.27 3.89 -19.88
N ALA A 70 10.18 4.42 -19.05
CA ALA A 70 10.95 5.60 -19.41
C ALA A 70 12.26 5.70 -18.61
N ARG A 71 13.23 6.44 -19.13
CA ARG A 71 14.45 6.79 -18.38
C ARG A 71 14.16 8.02 -17.51
N ILE A 72 14.54 7.97 -16.24
CA ILE A 72 14.49 9.14 -15.35
C ILE A 72 15.65 10.05 -15.72
N THR A 73 15.36 11.29 -16.13
CA THR A 73 16.40 12.26 -16.49
C THR A 73 16.67 13.27 -15.38
N ASN A 74 15.65 13.60 -14.59
CA ASN A 74 15.74 14.56 -13.50
C ASN A 74 14.60 14.35 -12.50
N ILE A 75 14.86 14.62 -11.22
CA ILE A 75 13.87 14.65 -10.14
C ILE A 75 14.02 16.01 -9.47
N ASP A 76 13.04 16.88 -9.67
CA ASP A 76 13.06 18.22 -9.10
C ASP A 76 12.51 18.21 -7.67
N THR A 77 13.43 18.16 -6.73
CA THR A 77 13.14 18.24 -5.29
C THR A 77 13.21 19.67 -4.75
N GLU A 78 13.68 20.63 -5.54
CA GLU A 78 13.83 22.03 -5.12
C GLU A 78 12.51 22.82 -5.28
N THR A 79 11.65 22.40 -6.20
CA THR A 79 10.32 23.02 -6.39
C THR A 79 9.28 22.55 -5.40
N ALA A 80 9.55 21.49 -4.62
CA ALA A 80 8.78 21.23 -3.42
C ALA A 80 8.97 22.45 -2.50
N PRO A 81 7.92 23.24 -2.22
CA PRO A 81 8.04 24.39 -1.32
C PRO A 81 8.68 23.91 -0.01
N PRO A 82 9.38 24.77 0.75
CA PRO A 82 9.88 24.40 2.07
C PRO A 82 8.69 24.07 2.97
N LEU A 83 8.23 22.83 2.90
CA LEU A 83 7.11 22.31 3.64
C LEU A 83 7.63 22.13 5.05
N SER A 84 7.06 22.91 5.97
CA SER A 84 7.29 22.69 7.39
C SER A 84 7.01 21.22 7.70
N GLY A 85 8.00 20.54 8.29
CA GLY A 85 7.90 19.13 8.60
C GLY A 85 8.55 18.18 7.60
N PHE A 86 9.09 18.68 6.48
CA PHE A 86 9.96 17.87 5.62
C PHE A 86 11.24 17.47 6.38
N VAL A 87 11.62 16.20 6.26
CA VAL A 87 12.81 15.64 6.92
C VAL A 87 13.87 15.24 5.89
N SER A 88 13.53 14.37 4.94
CA SER A 88 14.50 13.85 3.98
C SER A 88 13.84 13.13 2.80
N PHE A 89 14.64 12.83 1.78
CA PHE A 89 14.34 11.86 0.73
C PHE A 89 15.20 10.62 0.93
N ILE A 90 14.68 9.45 0.58
CA ILE A 90 15.42 8.20 0.51
C ILE A 90 15.27 7.66 -0.91
N ASN A 91 16.39 7.34 -1.56
CA ASN A 91 16.43 6.83 -2.93
C ASN A 91 17.34 5.60 -3.06
N HIS A 92 17.56 5.16 -4.30
CA HIS A 92 18.38 3.99 -4.62
C HIS A 92 19.83 4.05 -4.07
N THR A 93 20.38 5.25 -3.84
CA THR A 93 21.73 5.42 -3.28
C THR A 93 21.79 5.28 -1.76
N ASP A 94 20.65 5.40 -1.07
CA ASP A 94 20.55 5.27 0.38
C ASP A 94 20.38 3.82 0.83
N VAL A 95 20.23 2.87 -0.11
CA VAL A 95 20.11 1.44 0.18
C VAL A 95 21.48 0.89 0.61
N PRO A 96 21.68 0.45 1.87
CA PRO A 96 23.02 0.16 2.41
C PRO A 96 23.79 -1.01 1.76
N SER A 97 23.12 -1.81 0.92
CA SER A 97 23.71 -3.00 0.29
C SER A 97 23.32 -3.08 -1.17
N SER A 98 22.32 -3.90 -1.52
CA SER A 98 21.85 -4.03 -2.88
C SER A 98 20.49 -3.37 -3.03
N ASN A 99 20.36 -2.52 -4.04
CA ASN A 99 19.07 -2.01 -4.49
C ASN A 99 18.26 -3.09 -5.25
N MET A 100 18.84 -4.26 -5.53
CA MET A 100 18.14 -5.35 -6.21
C MET A 100 17.33 -6.19 -5.22
N THR A 101 16.08 -6.46 -5.57
CA THR A 101 15.10 -7.21 -4.77
C THR A 101 14.33 -8.21 -5.63
N GLY A 102 13.54 -9.06 -4.98
CA GLY A 102 12.71 -10.11 -5.59
C GLY A 102 12.77 -11.43 -4.82
N ILE A 103 11.69 -12.21 -4.86
CA ILE A 103 11.51 -13.41 -4.00
C ILE A 103 12.35 -14.60 -4.49
N LEU A 104 12.37 -14.82 -5.81
CA LEU A 104 13.06 -15.96 -6.43
C LEU A 104 14.23 -15.51 -7.29
N VAL A 105 14.08 -14.40 -7.99
CA VAL A 105 15.10 -13.77 -8.84
C VAL A 105 15.23 -12.33 -8.37
N HIS A 106 16.45 -11.82 -8.31
CA HIS A 106 16.72 -10.42 -7.93
C HIS A 106 16.78 -9.55 -9.18
N ASP A 107 15.64 -9.36 -9.84
CA ASP A 107 15.48 -8.63 -11.11
C ASP A 107 14.65 -7.34 -10.98
N GLU A 108 14.25 -6.98 -9.76
CA GLU A 108 13.55 -5.73 -9.47
C GLU A 108 14.45 -4.79 -8.67
N GLU A 109 14.23 -3.47 -8.80
CA GLU A 109 14.86 -2.47 -7.93
C GLU A 109 13.90 -2.06 -6.80
N VAL A 110 14.43 -1.83 -5.60
CA VAL A 110 13.64 -1.24 -4.49
C VAL A 110 13.21 0.18 -4.85
N PHE A 111 14.16 0.97 -5.35
CA PHE A 111 13.98 2.32 -5.87
C PHE A 111 14.54 2.37 -7.29
N ALA A 112 13.76 2.83 -8.26
CA ALA A 112 14.18 2.92 -9.66
C ALA A 112 15.38 3.86 -9.79
N SER A 113 16.52 3.34 -10.26
CA SER A 113 17.77 4.11 -10.33
C SER A 113 17.96 4.84 -11.66
N CYS A 114 17.50 4.24 -12.75
CA CYS A 114 17.73 4.75 -14.11
C CYS A 114 16.47 4.71 -14.98
N VAL A 115 15.72 3.61 -14.94
CA VAL A 115 14.58 3.37 -15.83
C VAL A 115 13.42 2.88 -14.98
N VAL A 116 12.25 3.47 -15.18
CA VAL A 116 11.00 3.00 -14.61
C VAL A 116 10.41 1.95 -15.56
N PRO A 117 10.10 0.72 -15.10
CA PRO A 117 9.60 -0.35 -15.97
C PRO A 117 8.06 -0.41 -16.08
N TYR A 118 7.34 0.36 -15.27
CA TYR A 118 5.87 0.43 -15.23
C TYR A 118 5.36 1.66 -14.48
N VAL A 119 4.10 2.02 -14.72
CA VAL A 119 3.38 3.04 -13.94
C VAL A 119 3.23 2.55 -12.51
N GLY A 120 3.64 3.37 -11.55
CA GLY A 120 3.67 3.01 -10.14
C GLY A 120 5.00 2.39 -9.67
N ALA A 121 6.02 2.33 -10.52
CA ALA A 121 7.37 1.99 -10.07
C ALA A 121 7.83 2.99 -9.00
N ILE A 122 8.40 2.49 -7.90
CA ILE A 122 8.85 3.33 -6.79
C ILE A 122 10.16 3.99 -7.20
N ILE A 123 10.21 5.31 -7.18
CA ILE A 123 11.38 6.09 -7.53
C ILE A 123 12.12 6.47 -6.26
N ASP A 124 11.46 7.22 -5.38
CA ASP A 124 12.01 7.72 -4.11
C ASP A 124 10.97 7.57 -2.98
N LEU A 125 11.39 7.84 -1.76
CA LEU A 125 10.54 7.92 -0.57
C LEU A 125 10.71 9.29 0.09
N VAL A 126 9.59 9.97 0.32
CA VAL A 126 9.53 11.29 0.96
C VAL A 126 9.24 11.14 2.44
N ILE A 127 10.12 11.61 3.31
CA ILE A 127 9.99 11.49 4.76
C ILE A 127 9.61 12.84 5.38
N CYS A 128 8.53 12.86 6.16
CA CYS A 128 8.05 14.04 6.88
C CYS A 128 7.60 13.72 8.32
N ASP A 129 7.33 14.74 9.13
CA ASP A 129 6.82 14.60 10.50
C ASP A 129 5.31 14.34 10.60
N SER A 130 4.59 14.45 9.48
CA SER A 130 3.15 14.17 9.38
C SER A 130 2.80 13.48 8.06
N GLU A 131 1.77 12.62 8.09
CA GLU A 131 1.24 11.91 6.92
C GLU A 131 0.80 12.89 5.83
N GLN A 132 0.07 13.94 6.22
CA GLN A 132 -0.45 14.94 5.30
C GLN A 132 0.69 15.69 4.60
N THR A 133 1.76 16.04 5.33
CA THR A 133 2.92 16.71 4.75
C THR A 133 3.65 15.80 3.77
N ALA A 134 3.87 14.52 4.13
CA ALA A 134 4.52 13.54 3.24
C ALA A 134 3.74 13.36 1.93
N ASN A 135 2.41 13.22 2.03
CA ASN A 135 1.55 13.07 0.86
C ASN A 135 1.59 14.31 -0.06
N ILE A 136 1.45 15.51 0.51
CA ILE A 136 1.51 16.75 -0.28
C ILE A 136 2.90 16.91 -0.92
N ALA A 137 3.97 16.66 -0.18
CA ALA A 137 5.34 16.78 -0.67
C ALA A 137 5.59 15.87 -1.88
N ALA A 138 5.19 14.59 -1.80
CA ALA A 138 5.36 13.64 -2.91
C ALA A 138 4.62 14.07 -4.19
N HIS A 139 3.47 14.74 -4.08
CA HIS A 139 2.69 15.19 -5.23
C HIS A 139 3.20 16.50 -5.86
N LEU A 140 4.06 17.25 -5.18
CA LEU A 140 4.63 18.49 -5.71
C LEU A 140 5.92 18.27 -6.50
N ILE A 141 6.58 17.14 -6.28
CA ILE A 141 7.84 16.78 -6.95
C ILE A 141 7.56 16.47 -8.41
N GLN A 142 8.34 17.09 -9.29
CA GLN A 142 8.28 16.85 -10.72
C GLN A 142 9.39 15.90 -11.15
N ILE A 143 9.05 14.98 -12.05
CA ILE A 143 9.97 13.98 -12.57
C ILE A 143 10.00 14.13 -14.08
N ASP A 144 11.18 14.34 -14.62
CA ASP A 144 11.40 14.42 -16.05
C ASP A 144 11.81 13.05 -16.60
N TYR A 145 11.25 12.70 -17.75
CA TYR A 145 11.43 11.41 -18.40
C TYR A 145 11.90 11.53 -19.85
N GLU A 146 12.65 10.52 -20.32
CA GLU A 146 13.02 10.30 -21.72
C GLU A 146 12.51 8.93 -22.20
N PHE A 147 11.99 8.87 -23.44
CA PHE A 147 11.34 7.69 -24.03
C PHE A 147 12.18 7.05 -25.15
#